data_AF-A0A1Q7B709-F1
#
_entry.id   AF-A0A1Q7B709-F1
#
_cell.length_a   1.000
_cell.length_b   1.000
_cell.length_c   1.000
_cell.angle_alpha   90.00
_cell.angle_beta   90.00
_cell.angle_gamma   90.00
#
_symmetry.space_group_name_H-M   'P 1'
#
loop_
_entity.id
_entity.type
_entity.pdbx_description
1 polymer ?
#
loop_
_entity_poly.entity_id
_entity_poly.type
_entity_poly.pdbx_seq_one_letter_code
_entity_poly.pdbx_strand_id
1 'polypeptide(L)'
;MPILTLTNRQLLALTNTTANQYRQDKFREQAVAAFGAAEPILEDRPLLVDAMAMIIRDDLARSIPRRAAATTVRAFWDKWIEAIARVEHRGEEVVFAVAEQSEGVWWCGTGPAQQLPAFVANQPPLRRLVIANAPQLYSELQNRADKLRFDLSAGDLFLAPDDPLFISWVTEFREQREALQRKFDPLHGGRAPPRPSAQQRKALEVLACGVAAGP
;
A
#
# COMPACT_ATOMS: atom_id res chain seq x y z
N MET A 1 13.60 7.09 -11.65
CA MET A 1 14.84 6.37 -11.24
C MET A 1 14.51 4.88 -11.15
N PRO A 2 15.42 3.93 -10.86
CA PRO A 2 14.99 2.54 -10.61
C PRO A 2 14.09 2.46 -9.37
N ILE A 3 13.22 1.45 -9.32
CA ILE A 3 12.44 1.16 -8.11
C ILE A 3 13.36 0.49 -7.10
N LEU A 4 13.40 1.00 -5.86
CA LEU A 4 14.24 0.46 -4.80
C LEU A 4 13.78 -0.92 -4.37
N THR A 5 14.75 -1.81 -4.15
CA THR A 5 14.55 -3.15 -3.60
C THR A 5 15.25 -3.29 -2.26
N LEU A 6 14.81 -4.30 -1.51
CA LEU A 6 15.30 -4.66 -0.19
C LEU A 6 15.66 -6.13 -0.19
N THR A 7 16.50 -6.54 0.74
CA THR A 7 16.52 -7.92 1.21
C THR A 7 15.37 -8.16 2.19
N ASN A 8 14.96 -9.41 2.37
CA ASN A 8 13.96 -9.78 3.38
C ASN A 8 14.34 -9.29 4.80
N ARG A 9 15.63 -9.29 5.14
CA ARG A 9 16.11 -8.76 6.42
C ARG A 9 15.88 -7.25 6.54
N GLN A 10 16.14 -6.49 5.49
CA GLN A 10 15.92 -5.04 5.48
C GLN A 10 14.44 -4.69 5.53
N LEU A 11 13.58 -5.41 4.80
CA LEU A 11 12.13 -5.28 4.88
C LEU A 11 11.62 -5.44 6.31
N LEU A 12 12.03 -6.52 6.98
CA LEU A 12 11.64 -6.80 8.37
C LEU A 12 12.17 -5.76 9.35
N ALA A 13 13.41 -5.27 9.15
CA ALA A 13 13.98 -4.21 9.97
C ALA A 13 13.25 -2.87 9.80
N LEU A 14 12.98 -2.43 8.56
CA LEU A 14 12.26 -1.18 8.26
C LEU A 14 10.85 -1.18 8.82
N THR A 15 10.22 -2.34 8.88
CA THR A 15 8.83 -2.49 9.35
C THR A 15 8.74 -2.83 10.83
N ASN A 16 9.88 -2.89 11.56
CA ASN A 16 9.95 -3.37 12.94
C ASN A 16 9.23 -4.73 13.15
N THR A 17 9.23 -5.58 12.13
CA THR A 17 8.53 -6.87 12.13
C THR A 17 9.54 -7.98 12.36
N THR A 18 9.32 -8.83 13.36
CA THR A 18 10.17 -10.00 13.56
C THR A 18 9.86 -11.10 12.55
N ALA A 19 10.83 -11.97 12.25
CA ALA A 19 10.59 -13.12 11.36
C ALA A 19 9.46 -14.04 11.86
N ASN A 20 9.30 -14.16 13.19
CA ASN A 20 8.21 -14.94 13.77
C ASN A 20 6.85 -14.28 13.54
N GLN A 21 6.76 -12.97 13.76
CA GLN A 21 5.55 -12.20 13.49
C GLN A 21 5.18 -12.25 12.01
N TYR A 22 6.16 -12.10 11.11
CA TYR A 22 5.91 -12.19 9.66
C TYR A 22 5.34 -13.56 9.25
N ARG A 23 5.89 -14.66 9.79
CA ARG A 23 5.34 -16.01 9.56
C ARG A 23 3.92 -16.17 10.12
N GLN A 24 3.65 -15.63 11.30
CA GLN A 24 2.30 -15.65 11.89
C GLN A 24 1.31 -14.82 11.08
N ASP A 25 1.73 -13.66 10.58
CA ASP A 25 0.92 -12.81 9.71
C ASP A 25 0.54 -13.58 8.43
N LYS A 26 1.47 -14.31 7.81
CA LYS A 26 1.17 -15.16 6.65
C LYS A 26 0.14 -16.24 6.98
N PHE A 27 0.38 -16.99 8.06
CA PHE A 27 -0.51 -18.08 8.48
C PHE A 27 -1.93 -17.60 8.81
N ARG A 28 -2.07 -16.38 9.33
CA ARG A 28 -3.36 -15.80 9.74
C ARG A 28 -4.01 -14.92 8.67
N GLU A 29 -3.50 -14.91 7.44
CA GLU A 29 -3.96 -14.06 6.34
C GLU A 29 -3.90 -12.54 6.64
N GLN A 30 -2.91 -12.14 7.45
CA GLN A 30 -2.64 -10.77 7.90
C GLN A 30 -1.39 -10.16 7.25
N ALA A 31 -0.70 -10.93 6.41
CA ALA A 31 0.41 -10.45 5.62
C ALA A 31 -0.10 -9.57 4.47
N VAL A 32 0.71 -8.56 4.12
CA VAL A 32 0.42 -7.57 3.10
C VAL A 32 1.70 -7.24 2.35
N ALA A 33 1.54 -6.91 1.09
CA ALA A 33 2.58 -6.45 0.19
C ALA A 33 1.94 -5.51 -0.86
N ALA A 34 2.76 -4.95 -1.72
CA ALA A 34 2.31 -4.16 -2.85
C ALA A 34 1.38 -4.96 -3.78
N PHE A 35 0.64 -4.24 -4.64
CA PHE A 35 -0.30 -4.81 -5.61
C PHE A 35 -1.38 -5.72 -5.02
N GLY A 36 -1.83 -5.38 -3.81
CA GLY A 36 -2.89 -6.14 -3.15
C GLY A 36 -2.50 -7.57 -2.73
N ALA A 37 -1.21 -7.90 -2.80
CA ALA A 37 -0.72 -9.24 -2.47
C ALA A 37 -0.59 -9.44 -0.96
N ALA A 38 -0.59 -10.72 -0.55
CA ALA A 38 -0.26 -11.09 0.84
C ALA A 38 1.26 -11.15 1.07
N GLU A 39 2.05 -11.28 0.00
CA GLU A 39 3.50 -11.48 0.05
C GLU A 39 4.17 -10.70 -1.09
N PRO A 40 5.45 -10.29 -0.91
CA PRO A 40 6.21 -9.62 -1.95
C PRO A 40 6.17 -10.39 -3.26
N ILE A 41 6.02 -9.66 -4.36
CA ILE A 41 5.98 -10.24 -5.70
C ILE A 41 7.35 -10.79 -6.11
N LEU A 42 8.39 -10.07 -5.72
CA LEU A 42 9.78 -10.43 -5.92
C LEU A 42 10.31 -10.99 -4.59
N GLU A 43 10.07 -12.27 -4.33
CA GLU A 43 10.26 -12.89 -3.00
C GLU A 43 11.70 -12.75 -2.45
N ASP A 44 12.70 -12.85 -3.33
CA ASP A 44 14.12 -12.72 -2.97
C ASP A 44 14.60 -11.26 -2.90
N ARG A 45 13.86 -10.33 -3.54
CA ARG A 45 14.16 -8.91 -3.61
C ARG A 45 12.89 -8.06 -3.44
N PRO A 46 12.26 -8.05 -2.25
CA PRO A 46 11.07 -7.25 -2.01
C PRO A 46 11.26 -5.80 -2.44
N LEU A 47 10.20 -5.17 -2.92
CA LEU A 47 10.22 -3.75 -3.25
C LEU A 47 10.18 -2.91 -1.97
N LEU A 48 10.77 -1.71 -1.98
CA LEU A 48 10.65 -0.78 -0.85
C LEU A 48 9.18 -0.46 -0.53
N VAL A 49 8.34 -0.41 -1.56
CA VAL A 49 6.88 -0.22 -1.40
C VAL A 49 6.18 -1.35 -0.63
N ASP A 50 6.75 -2.55 -0.57
CA ASP A 50 6.23 -3.64 0.29
C ASP A 50 6.35 -3.28 1.77
N ALA A 51 7.39 -2.52 2.16
CA ALA A 51 7.52 -1.99 3.52
C ALA A 51 6.42 -0.99 3.84
N MET A 52 6.03 -0.14 2.88
CA MET A 52 4.91 0.79 3.07
C MET A 52 3.58 0.07 3.25
N ALA A 53 3.32 -1.02 2.51
CA ALA A 53 2.12 -1.83 2.71
C ALA A 53 2.02 -2.31 4.17
N MET A 54 3.13 -2.82 4.72
CA MET A 54 3.20 -3.29 6.11
C MET A 54 3.02 -2.15 7.12
N ILE A 55 3.65 -0.99 6.90
CA ILE A 55 3.53 0.19 7.76
C ILE A 55 2.08 0.70 7.78
N ILE A 56 1.42 0.82 6.62
CA ILE A 56 0.03 1.27 6.53
C ILE A 56 -0.90 0.29 7.26
N ARG A 57 -0.70 -1.03 7.08
CA ARG A 57 -1.49 -2.05 7.81
C ARG A 57 -1.31 -1.87 9.32
N ASP A 58 -0.08 -1.70 9.78
CA ASP A 58 0.20 -1.59 11.22
C ASP A 58 -0.37 -0.30 11.82
N ASP A 59 -0.40 0.79 11.05
CA ASP A 59 -1.06 2.03 11.44
C ASP A 59 -2.58 1.86 11.56
N LEU A 60 -3.23 1.29 10.53
CA LEU A 60 -4.67 0.99 10.57
C LEU A 60 -5.02 0.01 11.71
N ALA A 61 -4.16 -0.96 11.99
CA ALA A 61 -4.37 -1.97 13.03
C ALA A 61 -4.41 -1.37 14.46
N ARG A 62 -4.06 -0.10 14.63
CA ARG A 62 -4.26 0.64 15.89
C ARG A 62 -5.72 0.96 16.16
N SER A 63 -6.57 0.98 15.13
CA SER A 63 -7.98 1.38 15.22
C SER A 63 -8.97 0.31 14.75
N ILE A 64 -8.53 -0.65 13.92
CA ILE A 64 -9.35 -1.78 13.46
C ILE A 64 -8.63 -3.11 13.65
N PRO A 65 -9.34 -4.26 13.70
CA PRO A 65 -8.68 -5.56 13.82
C PRO A 65 -7.59 -5.75 12.74
N ARG A 66 -6.44 -6.32 13.11
CA ARG A 66 -5.30 -6.50 12.20
C ARG A 66 -5.65 -7.21 10.88
N ARG A 67 -6.55 -8.20 10.93
CA ARG A 67 -7.06 -8.87 9.73
C ARG A 67 -7.82 -7.90 8.81
N ALA A 68 -8.65 -7.03 9.39
CA ALA A 68 -9.39 -6.01 8.66
C ALA A 68 -8.45 -4.97 8.04
N ALA A 69 -7.43 -4.54 8.78
CA ALA A 69 -6.36 -3.67 8.26
C ALA A 69 -5.64 -4.33 7.07
N ALA A 70 -5.25 -5.60 7.20
CA ALA A 70 -4.58 -6.33 6.13
C ALA A 70 -5.46 -6.53 4.89
N THR A 71 -6.74 -6.85 5.09
CA THR A 71 -7.74 -6.92 4.01
C THR A 71 -7.91 -5.56 3.33
N THR A 72 -7.93 -4.47 4.09
CA THR A 72 -8.08 -3.11 3.55
C THR A 72 -6.88 -2.68 2.72
N VAL A 73 -5.65 -2.86 3.24
CA VAL A 73 -4.42 -2.56 2.50
C VAL A 73 -4.33 -3.37 1.21
N ARG A 74 -4.69 -4.66 1.27
CA ARG A 74 -4.69 -5.49 0.06
C ARG A 74 -5.77 -5.08 -0.93
N ALA A 75 -6.99 -4.86 -0.44
CA ALA A 75 -8.11 -4.52 -1.29
C ALA A 75 -7.90 -3.18 -1.98
N PHE A 76 -7.37 -2.16 -1.31
CA PHE A 76 -7.31 -0.80 -1.84
C PHE A 76 -5.89 -0.34 -2.17
N TRP A 77 -5.07 -1.25 -2.74
CA TRP A 77 -3.76 -0.92 -3.29
C TRP A 77 -3.81 0.33 -4.15
N ASP A 78 -4.75 0.42 -5.09
CA ASP A 78 -4.89 1.56 -6.00
C ASP A 78 -5.02 2.91 -5.29
N LYS A 79 -5.62 2.94 -4.09
CA LYS A 79 -5.84 4.17 -3.33
C LYS A 79 -4.63 4.59 -2.52
N TRP A 80 -4.04 3.65 -1.77
CA TRP A 80 -2.93 4.00 -0.91
C TRP A 80 -1.64 4.17 -1.71
N ILE A 81 -1.43 3.42 -2.80
CA ILE A 81 -0.23 3.62 -3.63
C ILE A 81 -0.26 4.98 -4.32
N GLU A 82 -1.43 5.45 -4.76
CA GLU A 82 -1.62 6.80 -5.30
C GLU A 82 -1.26 7.87 -4.26
N ALA A 83 -1.65 7.70 -2.99
CA ALA A 83 -1.27 8.61 -1.93
C ALA A 83 0.26 8.65 -1.75
N ILE A 84 0.91 7.49 -1.71
CA ILE A 84 2.37 7.40 -1.54
C ILE A 84 3.12 7.98 -2.74
N ALA A 85 2.69 7.69 -3.97
CA ALA A 85 3.31 8.23 -5.18
C ALA A 85 3.21 9.77 -5.25
N ARG A 86 2.07 10.35 -4.82
CA ARG A 86 1.91 11.81 -4.75
C ARG A 86 2.77 12.45 -3.66
N VAL A 87 2.93 11.78 -2.51
CA VAL A 87 3.83 12.24 -1.44
C VAL A 87 5.28 12.22 -1.94
N GLU A 88 5.73 11.08 -2.47
CA GLU A 88 7.12 10.90 -2.90
C GLU A 88 7.51 11.84 -4.03
N HIS A 89 6.71 11.90 -5.10
CA HIS A 89 7.09 12.60 -6.33
C HIS A 89 6.69 14.07 -6.36
N ARG A 90 5.75 14.49 -5.51
CA ARG A 90 5.16 15.84 -5.55
C ARG A 90 5.11 16.54 -4.19
N GLY A 91 5.46 15.87 -3.10
CA GLY A 91 5.42 16.45 -1.74
C GLY A 91 4.01 16.81 -1.28
N GLU A 92 2.98 16.17 -1.84
CA GLU A 92 1.59 16.53 -1.56
C GLU A 92 1.10 15.98 -0.21
N GLU A 93 0.30 16.76 0.51
CA GLU A 93 -0.35 16.32 1.75
C GLU A 93 -1.61 15.49 1.47
N VAL A 94 -1.43 14.20 1.19
CA VAL A 94 -2.49 13.26 0.84
C VAL A 94 -2.75 12.28 1.99
N VAL A 95 -4.00 11.89 2.20
CA VAL A 95 -4.39 10.85 3.16
C VAL A 95 -5.01 9.65 2.47
N PHE A 96 -4.85 8.47 3.08
CA PHE A 96 -5.66 7.30 2.79
C PHE A 96 -6.68 7.12 3.92
N ALA A 97 -7.97 7.20 3.61
CA ALA A 97 -9.06 7.14 4.58
C ALA A 97 -9.88 5.86 4.41
N VAL A 98 -10.30 5.30 5.55
CA VAL A 98 -11.12 4.09 5.66
C VAL A 98 -12.29 4.41 6.57
N ALA A 99 -13.51 4.23 6.11
CA ALA A 99 -14.72 4.55 6.88
C ALA A 99 -15.71 3.38 6.90
N GLU A 100 -16.37 3.20 8.03
CA GLU A 100 -17.55 2.34 8.17
C GLU A 100 -18.79 3.24 8.21
N GLN A 101 -19.64 3.16 7.18
CA GLN A 101 -20.89 3.92 7.11
C GLN A 101 -21.98 3.25 7.94
N SER A 102 -22.13 1.94 7.79
CA SER A 102 -23.05 1.10 8.56
C SER A 102 -22.43 -0.29 8.73
N GLU A 103 -23.09 -1.19 9.46
CA GLU A 103 -22.63 -2.56 9.61
C GLU A 103 -22.36 -3.22 8.26
N GLY A 104 -21.10 -3.63 8.05
CA GLY A 104 -20.63 -4.26 6.81
C GLY A 104 -20.59 -3.37 5.57
N VAL A 105 -20.78 -2.05 5.70
CA VAL A 105 -20.66 -1.09 4.60
C VAL A 105 -19.45 -0.20 4.84
N TRP A 106 -18.40 -0.48 4.08
CA TRP A 106 -17.12 0.19 4.20
C TRP A 106 -16.76 0.95 2.94
N TRP A 107 -16.08 2.08 3.14
CA TRP A 107 -15.55 2.92 2.09
C TRP A 107 -14.06 3.15 2.32
N CYS A 108 -13.29 3.22 1.24
CA CYS A 108 -11.91 3.66 1.27
C CYS A 108 -11.66 4.70 0.18
N GLY A 109 -10.81 5.68 0.46
CA GLY A 109 -10.48 6.74 -0.48
C GLY A 109 -9.12 7.36 -0.24
N THR A 110 -8.67 8.13 -1.22
CA THR A 110 -7.44 8.91 -1.18
C THR A 110 -7.75 10.34 -1.60
N GLY A 111 -7.10 11.32 -0.97
CA GLY A 111 -7.32 12.73 -1.31
C GLY A 111 -6.53 13.70 -0.43
N PRO A 112 -6.51 15.00 -0.78
CA PRO A 112 -5.81 16.01 -0.01
C PRO A 112 -6.32 16.09 1.43
N ALA A 113 -5.41 16.16 2.40
CA ALA A 113 -5.75 16.24 3.83
C ALA A 113 -6.71 17.40 4.14
N GLN A 114 -6.49 18.56 3.51
CA GLN A 114 -7.32 19.75 3.68
C GLN A 114 -8.79 19.58 3.22
N GLN A 115 -9.07 18.64 2.33
CA GLN A 115 -10.44 18.37 1.84
C GLN A 115 -11.20 17.40 2.76
N LEU A 116 -10.50 16.70 3.66
CA LEU A 116 -11.09 15.70 4.52
C LEU A 116 -12.20 16.25 5.43
N PRO A 117 -12.07 17.42 6.09
CA PRO A 117 -13.14 17.96 6.93
C PRO A 117 -14.43 18.21 6.14
N ALA A 118 -14.30 18.80 4.95
CA ALA A 118 -15.45 19.06 4.07
C ALA A 118 -16.07 17.75 3.56
N PHE A 119 -15.25 16.75 3.21
CA PHE A 119 -15.75 15.43 2.83
C PHE A 119 -16.57 14.79 3.95
N VAL A 120 -16.02 14.75 5.17
CA VAL A 120 -16.67 14.14 6.36
C VAL A 120 -17.97 14.87 6.71
N ALA A 121 -18.00 16.20 6.64
CA ALA A 121 -19.21 16.99 6.91
C ALA A 121 -20.37 16.69 5.95
N ASN A 122 -20.06 16.22 4.73
CA ASN A 122 -21.05 15.87 3.71
C ASN A 122 -21.43 14.38 3.70
N GLN A 123 -20.84 13.56 4.56
CA GLN A 123 -21.22 12.15 4.67
C GLN A 123 -22.39 11.97 5.66
N PRO A 124 -23.26 10.96 5.45
CA PRO A 124 -24.09 10.44 6.52
C PRO A 124 -23.23 10.07 7.76
N PRO A 125 -23.81 10.05 8.98
CA PRO A 125 -23.07 9.70 10.18
C PRO A 125 -22.27 8.41 10.01
N LEU A 126 -20.94 8.53 10.09
CA LEU A 126 -20.03 7.39 9.99
C LEU A 126 -19.94 6.70 11.36
N ARG A 127 -20.01 5.37 11.38
CA ARG A 127 -19.74 4.58 12.59
C ARG A 127 -18.27 4.64 12.99
N ARG A 128 -17.38 4.71 11.99
CA ARG A 128 -15.94 4.76 12.16
C ARG A 128 -15.28 5.48 11.00
N LEU A 129 -14.23 6.24 11.30
CA LEU A 129 -13.31 6.80 10.32
C LEU A 129 -11.88 6.59 10.83
N VAL A 130 -11.03 6.02 9.99
CA VAL A 130 -9.60 5.81 10.24
C VAL A 130 -8.82 6.45 9.12
N ILE A 131 -7.76 7.17 9.46
CA ILE A 131 -6.97 7.95 8.52
C ILE A 131 -5.51 7.50 8.64
N ALA A 132 -4.95 7.01 7.55
CA ALA A 132 -3.52 6.82 7.39
C ALA A 132 -2.94 8.08 6.72
N ASN A 133 -2.14 8.84 7.48
CA ASN A 133 -1.48 10.05 7.00
C ASN A 133 -0.25 9.67 6.16
N ALA A 134 -0.38 9.71 4.84
CA ALA A 134 0.67 9.23 3.94
C ALA A 134 2.01 9.99 4.10
N PRO A 135 2.04 11.34 4.18
CA PRO A 135 3.26 12.09 4.49
C PRO A 135 3.95 11.63 5.78
N GLN A 136 3.19 11.42 6.84
CA GLN A 136 3.73 10.99 8.13
C GLN A 136 4.32 9.57 8.04
N LEU A 137 3.60 8.63 7.41
CA LEU A 137 4.06 7.26 7.26
C LEU A 137 5.29 7.15 6.33
N TYR A 138 5.34 7.96 5.27
CA TYR A 138 6.50 8.05 4.39
C TYR A 138 7.72 8.63 5.12
N SER A 139 7.52 9.72 5.88
CA SER A 139 8.57 10.30 6.73
C SER A 139 9.05 9.30 7.78
N GLU A 140 8.16 8.49 8.35
CA GLU A 140 8.52 7.42 9.27
C GLU A 140 9.39 6.35 8.60
N LEU A 141 9.06 5.93 7.38
CA LEU A 141 9.89 5.01 6.60
C LEU A 141 11.31 5.60 6.38
N GLN A 142 11.39 6.85 5.92
CA GLN A 142 12.67 7.53 5.68
C GLN A 142 13.51 7.59 6.96
N ASN A 143 12.92 8.04 8.07
CA ASN A 143 13.59 8.11 9.37
C ASN A 143 14.09 6.73 9.84
N ARG A 144 13.35 5.65 9.57
CA ARG A 144 13.77 4.28 9.90
C ARG A 144 14.93 3.83 9.00
N ALA A 145 14.87 4.16 7.70
CA ALA A 145 15.96 3.88 6.77
C ALA A 145 17.25 4.60 7.17
N ASP A 146 17.18 5.88 7.54
CA ASP A 146 18.33 6.67 7.99
C ASP A 146 18.99 6.05 9.23
N LYS A 147 18.19 5.64 10.23
CA LYS A 147 18.69 4.96 11.43
C LYS A 147 19.38 3.64 11.11
N LEU A 148 18.91 2.92 10.09
CA LEU A 148 19.49 1.68 9.62
C LEU A 148 20.60 1.87 8.59
N ARG A 149 20.89 3.13 8.21
CA ARG A 149 21.85 3.52 7.17
C ARG A 149 21.53 2.89 5.80
N PHE A 150 20.25 2.81 5.47
CA PHE A 150 19.81 2.39 4.14
C PHE A 150 19.75 3.61 3.23
N ASP A 151 20.53 3.58 2.15
CA ASP A 151 20.53 4.65 1.17
C ASP A 151 19.28 4.56 0.29
N LEU A 152 18.37 5.52 0.47
CA LEU A 152 17.17 5.66 -0.34
C LEU A 152 17.36 6.62 -1.52
N SER A 153 18.52 7.26 -1.68
CA SER A 153 18.74 8.27 -2.73
C SER A 153 18.99 7.65 -4.11
N ALA A 154 19.22 6.34 -4.18
CA ALA A 154 19.57 5.63 -5.42
C ALA A 154 18.35 5.29 -6.30
N GLY A 155 17.13 5.54 -5.85
CA GLY A 155 15.92 5.14 -6.55
C GLY A 155 14.65 5.74 -5.95
N ASP A 156 13.53 5.37 -6.55
CA ASP A 156 12.20 5.75 -6.08
C ASP A 156 11.56 4.57 -5.31
N LEU A 157 10.65 4.85 -4.39
CA LEU A 157 9.84 3.83 -3.74
C LEU A 157 8.90 3.17 -4.75
N PHE A 158 8.34 3.95 -5.66
CA PHE A 158 7.55 3.46 -6.79
C PHE A 158 7.53 4.46 -7.97
N LEU A 159 6.72 4.16 -8.99
CA LEU A 159 6.53 5.02 -10.16
C LEU A 159 5.79 6.32 -9.82
N ALA A 160 6.10 7.39 -10.56
CA ALA A 160 5.37 8.65 -10.49
C ALA A 160 3.88 8.46 -10.84
N PRO A 161 2.97 9.25 -10.24
CA PRO A 161 1.53 9.05 -10.42
C PRO A 161 1.02 9.33 -11.85
N ASP A 162 1.77 10.07 -12.66
CA ASP A 162 1.51 10.33 -14.08
C ASP A 162 2.26 9.39 -15.04
N ASP A 163 3.05 8.45 -14.51
CA ASP A 163 3.70 7.42 -15.33
C ASP A 163 2.64 6.53 -16.01
N PRO A 164 2.72 6.26 -17.33
CA PRO A 164 1.75 5.43 -18.02
C PRO A 164 1.60 4.02 -17.46
N LEU A 165 2.68 3.40 -16.96
CA LEU A 165 2.63 2.08 -16.31
C LEU A 165 1.92 2.17 -14.97
N PHE A 166 2.19 3.23 -14.19
CA PHE A 166 1.48 3.47 -12.93
C PHE A 166 -0.03 3.56 -13.18
N ILE A 167 -0.44 4.45 -14.08
CA ILE A 167 -1.85 4.67 -14.44
C ILE A 167 -2.50 3.36 -14.90
N SER A 168 -1.84 2.63 -15.80
CA SER A 168 -2.32 1.35 -16.30
C SER A 168 -2.53 0.34 -15.16
N TRP A 169 -1.55 0.17 -14.28
CA TRP A 169 -1.62 -0.82 -13.21
C TRP A 169 -2.67 -0.48 -12.16
N VAL A 170 -2.78 0.77 -11.73
CA VAL A 170 -3.82 1.16 -10.74
C VAL A 170 -5.22 1.08 -11.34
N THR A 171 -5.37 1.34 -12.64
CA THR A 171 -6.66 1.25 -13.35
C THR A 171 -7.09 -0.20 -13.48
N GLU A 172 -6.20 -1.07 -13.98
CA GLU A 172 -6.47 -2.50 -14.11
C GLU A 172 -6.83 -3.11 -12.74
N PHE A 173 -6.06 -2.77 -11.70
CA PHE A 173 -6.33 -3.24 -10.35
C PHE A 173 -7.69 -2.76 -9.83
N ARG A 174 -8.04 -1.50 -10.06
CA ARG A 174 -9.32 -0.90 -9.65
C ARG A 174 -10.50 -1.62 -10.30
N GLU A 175 -10.43 -1.85 -11.62
CA GLU A 175 -11.48 -2.55 -12.36
C GLU A 175 -11.68 -3.98 -11.84
N GLN A 176 -10.58 -4.70 -11.61
CA GLN A 176 -10.61 -6.06 -11.05
C GLN A 176 -11.19 -6.07 -9.63
N ARG A 177 -10.77 -5.13 -8.78
CA ARG A 177 -11.30 -4.95 -7.42
C ARG A 177 -12.80 -4.71 -7.44
N GLU A 178 -13.28 -3.79 -8.27
CA GLU A 178 -14.70 -3.44 -8.36
C GLU A 178 -15.55 -4.61 -8.88
N ALA A 179 -15.02 -5.42 -9.79
CA ALA A 179 -15.66 -6.65 -10.25
C ALA A 179 -15.79 -7.70 -9.14
N LEU A 180 -14.76 -7.85 -8.28
CA LEU A 180 -14.69 -8.88 -7.23
C LEU A 180 -15.34 -8.46 -5.90
N GLN A 181 -15.41 -7.15 -5.63
CA GLN A 181 -15.75 -6.59 -4.31
C GLN A 181 -16.97 -5.67 -4.38
N ARG A 182 -17.99 -6.02 -5.18
CA ARG A 182 -19.27 -5.27 -5.29
C ARG A 182 -19.88 -4.89 -3.93
N LYS A 183 -19.58 -5.63 -2.87
CA LYS A 183 -19.71 -5.19 -1.47
C LYS A 183 -18.37 -5.43 -0.77
N PHE A 184 -17.76 -4.37 -0.23
CA PHE A 184 -16.53 -4.47 0.53
C PHE A 184 -16.83 -4.45 2.03
N ASP A 185 -16.45 -5.53 2.72
CA ASP A 185 -16.47 -5.64 4.18
C ASP A 185 -15.12 -6.21 4.66
N PRO A 186 -14.23 -5.40 5.25
CA PRO A 186 -12.95 -5.85 5.75
C PRO A 186 -13.07 -6.75 6.99
N LEU A 187 -14.22 -6.77 7.67
CA LEU A 187 -14.46 -7.61 8.85
C LEU A 187 -14.93 -9.02 8.47
N HIS A 188 -15.83 -9.12 7.48
CA HIS A 188 -16.45 -10.39 7.07
C HIS A 188 -15.88 -10.98 5.78
N GLY A 189 -14.89 -10.29 5.19
CA GLY A 189 -14.07 -10.80 4.10
C GLY A 189 -14.51 -10.32 2.72
N GLY A 190 -13.52 -10.14 1.85
CA GLY A 190 -13.68 -9.92 0.42
C GLY A 190 -12.58 -10.67 -0.30
N ARG A 191 -12.83 -11.15 -1.52
CA ARG A 191 -11.76 -11.77 -2.31
C ARG A 191 -10.71 -10.70 -2.60
N ALA A 192 -9.46 -11.01 -2.25
CA ALA A 192 -8.35 -10.17 -2.68
C ALA A 192 -8.35 -10.14 -4.22
N PRO A 193 -8.11 -8.98 -4.83
CA PRO A 193 -7.85 -8.92 -6.26
C PRO A 193 -6.69 -9.83 -6.64
N PRO A 194 -6.67 -10.34 -7.89
CA PRO A 194 -5.63 -11.26 -8.32
C PRO A 194 -4.26 -10.59 -8.25
N ARG A 195 -3.22 -11.42 -8.04
CA ARG A 195 -1.83 -10.93 -8.07
C ARG A 195 -1.49 -10.38 -9.47
N PRO A 196 -0.50 -9.49 -9.59
CA PRO A 196 -0.03 -9.01 -10.87
C PRO A 196 0.32 -10.13 -11.86
N SER A 197 0.03 -9.87 -13.12
CA SER A 197 0.28 -10.79 -14.23
C SER A 197 1.78 -11.06 -14.40
N ALA A 198 2.15 -12.15 -15.06
CA ALA A 198 3.57 -12.46 -15.35
C ALA A 198 4.25 -11.31 -16.12
N GLN A 199 3.52 -10.62 -16.99
CA GLN A 199 4.02 -9.46 -17.72
C GLN A 199 4.32 -8.28 -16.79
N GLN A 200 3.42 -7.97 -15.84
CA GLN A 200 3.64 -6.92 -14.85
C GLN A 200 4.82 -7.25 -13.94
N ARG A 201 4.94 -8.52 -13.50
CA ARG A 201 6.08 -8.98 -12.69
C ARG A 201 7.41 -8.80 -13.42
N LYS A 202 7.47 -9.18 -14.70
CA LYS A 202 8.65 -8.98 -15.53
C LYS A 202 8.99 -7.50 -15.70
N ALA A 203 7.99 -6.64 -15.91
CA ALA A 203 8.21 -5.19 -15.99
C ALA A 203 8.79 -4.62 -14.68
N LEU A 204 8.31 -5.08 -13.53
CA LEU A 204 8.86 -4.70 -12.22
C LEU A 204 10.31 -5.14 -12.04
N GLU A 205 10.66 -6.36 -12.45
CA GLU A 205 12.04 -6.84 -12.40
C GLU A 205 12.97 -5.94 -13.23
N VAL A 206 12.53 -5.49 -14.40
CA VAL A 206 13.28 -4.58 -15.27
C VAL A 206 13.48 -3.22 -14.59
N LEU A 207 12.40 -2.63 -14.07
CA LEU A 207 12.43 -1.35 -13.34
C LEU A 207 13.30 -1.40 -12.08
N ALA A 208 13.29 -2.53 -11.37
CA ALA A 208 14.09 -2.77 -10.17
C ALA A 208 15.58 -3.02 -10.46
N CYS A 209 15.91 -3.62 -11.61
CA CYS A 209 17.31 -3.87 -12.00
C CYS A 209 17.98 -2.65 -12.67
N GLY A 210 17.24 -1.56 -12.93
CA GLY A 210 17.78 -0.37 -13.60
C GLY A 210 18.18 -0.60 -15.07
N VAL A 211 17.80 -1.73 -15.66
CA VAL A 211 18.04 -2.00 -17.07
C VAL A 211 16.92 -1.33 -17.84
N ALA A 212 17.21 -0.21 -18.49
CA ALA A 212 16.31 0.33 -19.49
C ALA A 212 15.95 -0.81 -20.46
N ALA A 213 14.65 -1.10 -20.61
CA ALA A 213 14.20 -1.92 -21.73
C ALA A 213 14.70 -1.21 -23.00
N GLY A 214 15.78 -1.74 -23.57
CA GLY A 214 16.33 -1.26 -24.83
C GLY A 214 15.31 -1.47 -25.96
N PRO A 215 15.37 -0.63 -27.00
CA PRO A 215 14.36 -0.50 -28.04
C PRO A 215 14.01 -1.81 -28.77
#